data_AF-A0A453L5J0-F1
#
_entry.id   AF-A0A453L5J0-F1
#
_cell.length_a   1.000
_cell.length_b   1.000
_cell.length_c   1.000
_cell.angle_alpha   90.00
_cell.angle_beta   90.00
_cell.angle_gamma   90.00
#
_symmetry.space_group_name_H-M   'P 1'
#
loop_
_entity.id
_entity.type
_entity.pdbx_description
1 polymer ?
#
loop_
_entity_poly.entity_id
_entity_poly.type
_entity_poly.pdbx_seq_one_letter_code
_entity_poly.pdbx_strand_id
1 'polypeptide(L)'
;NRNDPLAAEKFQELGEAYQVLSDPAQRQAYDSYGKSGISTEAMIDPAAIFAMLFGSEIFEDYIGQLAMASMASLDIFGEDEKIDARKLQEKMR
;
A
#
# COMPACT_ATOMS: atom_id res chain seq x y z
N ASN A 1 -4.81 11.90 12.07
CA ASN A 1 -4.41 12.97 13.01
C ASN A 1 -4.21 14.24 12.19
N ARG A 2 -5.25 15.07 11.99
CA ARG A 2 -5.33 16.08 10.90
C ARG A 2 -4.21 17.14 10.85
N ASN A 3 -3.51 17.35 11.96
CA ASN A 3 -2.51 18.42 12.07
C ASN A 3 -1.09 17.88 12.31
N ASP A 4 -0.87 16.57 12.21
CA ASP A 4 0.46 15.98 12.34
C ASP A 4 1.11 15.88 10.95
N PRO A 5 2.12 16.72 10.62
CA PRO A 5 2.80 16.62 9.33
C PRO A 5 3.54 15.29 9.16
N LEU A 6 3.79 14.56 10.26
CA LEU A 6 4.45 13.24 10.25
C LEU A 6 3.44 12.09 10.12
N ALA A 7 2.14 12.36 9.96
CA ALA A 7 1.12 11.32 9.87
C ALA A 7 1.37 10.37 8.68
N ALA A 8 1.75 10.93 7.52
CA ALA A 8 2.05 10.14 6.32
C ALA A 8 3.31 9.27 6.51
N GLU A 9 4.36 9.83 7.11
CA GLU A 9 5.61 9.09 7.41
C GLU A 9 5.34 7.93 8.37
N LYS A 10 4.62 8.18 9.47
CA LYS A 10 4.24 7.13 10.42
C LYS A 10 3.34 6.07 9.80
N PHE A 11 2.46 6.46 8.88
CA PHE A 11 1.61 5.53 8.16
C PHE A 11 2.43 4.60 7.26
N GLN A 12 3.42 5.15 6.57
CA GLN A 12 4.36 4.38 5.76
C GLN A 12 5.14 3.38 6.61
N GLU A 13 5.74 3.83 7.72
CA GLU A 13 6.48 2.96 8.64
C GLU A 13 5.60 1.84 9.21
N LEU A 14 4.35 2.16 9.57
CA LEU A 14 3.40 1.19 10.10
C LEU A 14 3.05 0.12 9.07
N GLY A 15 2.87 0.48 7.80
CA GLY A 15 2.58 -0.47 6.73
C GLY A 15 3.76 -1.38 6.41
N GLU A 16 4.97 -0.84 6.38
CA GLU A 16 6.19 -1.63 6.20
C GLU A 16 6.37 -2.62 7.36
N ALA A 17 6.21 -2.16 8.60
CA ALA A 17 6.27 -3.01 9.78
C ALA A 17 5.19 -4.10 9.73
N TYR A 18 3.97 -3.76 9.32
CA TYR A 18 2.89 -4.72 9.19
C TYR A 18 3.23 -5.81 8.18
N GLN A 19 3.70 -5.46 6.97
CA GLN A 19 4.03 -6.45 5.94
C GLN A 19 5.12 -7.44 6.37
N VAL A 20 6.15 -6.95 7.06
CA VAL A 20 7.24 -7.80 7.56
C VAL A 20 6.75 -8.66 8.72
N LEU A 21 6.05 -8.07 9.68
CA LEU A 21 5.69 -8.76 10.90
C LEU A 21 4.46 -9.65 10.73
N SER A 22 3.56 -9.39 9.79
CA SER A 22 2.35 -10.19 9.59
C SER A 22 2.65 -11.57 9.01
N ASP A 23 3.68 -11.70 8.18
CA ASP A 23 4.12 -12.96 7.61
C ASP A 23 5.18 -13.64 8.52
N PRO A 24 4.92 -14.86 9.05
CA PRO A 24 5.87 -15.57 9.89
C PRO A 24 7.25 -15.79 9.23
N ALA A 25 7.31 -16.01 7.91
CA ALA A 25 8.55 -16.23 7.19
C ALA A 25 9.36 -14.93 7.07
N GLN A 26 8.70 -13.81 6.75
CA GLN A 26 9.37 -12.50 6.70
C GLN A 26 9.81 -12.06 8.10
N ARG A 27 8.97 -12.28 9.13
CA ARG A 27 9.34 -12.01 10.51
C ARG A 27 10.58 -12.80 10.92
N GLN A 28 10.64 -14.10 10.61
CA GLN A 28 11.82 -14.92 10.90
C GLN A 28 13.07 -14.42 10.17
N ALA A 29 12.94 -13.99 8.91
CA ALA A 29 14.05 -13.42 8.15
C ALA A 29 14.53 -12.09 8.77
N TYR A 30 13.61 -11.23 9.22
CA TYR A 30 13.93 -10.01 9.95
C TYR A 30 14.63 -10.31 11.28
N ASP A 31 14.13 -11.28 12.05
CA ASP A 31 14.72 -11.65 13.34
C ASP A 31 16.14 -12.21 13.17
N SER A 32 16.41 -12.87 12.03
CA SER A 32 17.72 -13.50 11.75
C SER A 32 18.73 -12.51 11.15
N TYR A 33 18.30 -11.60 10.29
CA TYR A 33 19.19 -10.78 9.45
C TYR A 33 18.88 -9.28 9.52
N GLY A 34 17.95 -8.85 10.37
CA GLY A 34 17.44 -7.48 10.44
C GLY A 34 16.79 -7.03 9.12
N LYS A 35 16.78 -5.70 8.89
CA LYS A 35 16.24 -5.10 7.67
C LYS A 35 16.86 -5.65 6.38
N SER A 36 18.13 -6.10 6.40
CA SER A 36 18.79 -6.70 5.23
C SER A 36 18.23 -8.06 4.82
N GLY A 37 17.48 -8.74 5.70
CA GLY A 37 16.77 -9.98 5.37
C GLY A 37 15.47 -9.79 4.61
N ILE A 38 15.01 -8.55 4.45
CA ILE A 38 13.72 -8.20 3.84
C ILE A 38 13.95 -7.63 2.45
N SER A 39 13.23 -8.16 1.47
CA SER A 39 13.22 -7.59 0.12
C SER A 39 12.24 -6.43 0.03
N THR A 40 12.76 -5.23 -0.21
CA THR A 40 11.94 -4.03 -0.45
C THR A 40 11.26 -4.05 -1.81
N GLU A 41 11.72 -4.85 -2.78
CA GLU A 41 11.08 -4.99 -4.10
C GLU A 41 9.74 -5.73 -4.04
N ALA A 42 9.54 -6.54 -3.00
CA ALA A 42 8.29 -7.27 -2.78
C ALA A 42 7.29 -6.52 -1.89
N MET A 43 7.66 -5.34 -1.39
CA MET A 43 6.78 -4.52 -0.55
C MET A 43 5.68 -3.90 -1.41
N ILE A 44 4.44 -4.14 -1.01
CA ILE A 44 3.27 -3.48 -1.60
C ILE A 44 3.16 -2.09 -0.97
N ASP A 45 2.55 -1.13 -1.67
CA ASP A 45 2.23 0.16 -1.10
C ASP A 45 1.38 0.01 0.19
N PRO A 46 1.81 0.56 1.35
CA PRO A 46 1.05 0.53 2.59
C PRO A 46 -0.41 0.97 2.45
N ALA A 47 -0.67 2.03 1.71
CA ALA A 47 -2.02 2.55 1.56
C ALA A 47 -2.92 1.55 0.82
N ALA A 48 -2.39 0.91 -0.23
CA ALA A 48 -3.10 -0.14 -0.96
C ALA A 48 -3.49 -1.34 -0.06
N ILE A 49 -2.57 -1.84 0.78
CA ILE A 49 -2.90 -2.92 1.72
C ILE A 49 -3.96 -2.48 2.72
N PHE A 50 -3.82 -1.28 3.29
CA PHE A 50 -4.73 -0.81 4.33
C PHE A 50 -6.14 -0.58 3.79
N ALA A 51 -6.30 -0.07 2.56
CA ALA A 51 -7.63 -0.01 1.96
C ALA A 51 -8.20 -1.38 1.62
N MET A 52 -7.37 -2.33 1.18
CA MET A 52 -7.83 -3.70 0.93
C MET A 52 -8.34 -4.36 2.22
N LEU A 53 -7.71 -4.10 3.37
CA LEU A 53 -8.11 -4.67 4.67
C LEU A 53 -9.28 -3.94 5.35
N PHE A 54 -9.30 -2.62 5.29
CA PHE A 54 -10.18 -1.79 6.14
C PHE A 54 -11.10 -0.86 5.35
N GLY A 55 -10.97 -0.79 4.03
CA GLY A 55 -11.61 0.23 3.20
C GLY A 55 -10.85 1.55 3.20
N SER A 56 -11.02 2.33 2.13
CA SER A 56 -10.23 3.55 1.89
C SER A 56 -10.74 4.77 2.68
N GLU A 57 -12.04 4.83 3.00
CA GLU A 57 -12.73 6.01 3.52
C GLU A 57 -12.18 6.55 4.86
N ILE A 58 -11.55 5.69 5.67
CA ILE A 58 -11.05 6.04 7.00
C ILE A 58 -9.63 6.64 6.97
N PHE A 59 -8.93 6.57 5.84
CA PHE A 59 -7.52 6.94 5.74
C PHE A 59 -7.25 8.31 5.13
N GLU A 60 -8.27 9.04 4.67
CA GLU A 60 -8.11 10.38 4.08
C GLU A 60 -7.26 11.31 4.96
N ASP A 61 -7.50 11.29 6.28
CA ASP A 61 -6.78 12.09 7.27
C ASP A 61 -5.31 11.65 7.54
N TYR A 62 -4.85 10.56 6.92
CA TYR A 62 -3.52 9.97 7.11
C TYR A 62 -2.68 9.98 5.83
N ILE A 63 -3.29 9.59 4.70
CA ILE A 63 -2.60 9.48 3.41
C ILE A 63 -2.97 10.59 2.42
N GLY A 64 -4.01 11.37 2.74
CA GLY A 64 -4.47 12.49 1.92
C GLY A 64 -5.28 12.09 0.70
N GLN A 65 -5.95 13.08 0.11
CA GLN A 65 -6.86 12.90 -1.02
C GLN A 65 -6.18 12.40 -2.30
N LEU A 66 -4.89 12.72 -2.51
CA LEU A 66 -4.16 12.28 -3.69
C LEU A 66 -3.92 10.77 -3.69
N ALA A 67 -3.44 10.21 -2.56
CA ALA A 67 -3.25 8.78 -2.40
C ALA A 67 -4.59 8.03 -2.51
N MET A 68 -5.63 8.58 -1.89
CA MET A 68 -7.00 8.07 -2.00
C MET A 68 -7.51 8.03 -3.46
N ALA A 69 -7.26 9.08 -4.25
CA ALA A 69 -7.64 9.12 -5.65
C ALA A 69 -6.87 8.07 -6.49
N SER A 70 -5.58 7.87 -6.21
CA SER A 70 -4.79 6.81 -6.84
C SER A 70 -5.32 5.42 -6.51
N MET A 71 -5.76 5.19 -5.27
CA MET A 71 -6.34 3.91 -4.84
C MET A 71 -7.72 3.66 -5.44
N ALA A 72 -8.59 4.66 -5.48
CA ALA A 72 -9.86 4.57 -6.20
C ALA A 72 -9.65 4.27 -7.69
N SER A 73 -8.56 4.76 -8.29
CA SER A 73 -8.20 4.41 -9.67
C SER A 73 -7.70 2.98 -9.85
N LEU A 74 -7.12 2.37 -8.81
CA LEU A 74 -6.78 0.95 -8.75
C LEU A 74 -8.06 0.09 -8.55
N ASP A 75 -9.00 0.55 -7.73
CA ASP A 75 -10.28 -0.14 -7.48
C ASP A 75 -11.25 -0.09 -8.69
N ILE A 76 -11.09 0.84 -9.64
CA ILE A 76 -11.80 0.81 -10.93
C ILE A 76 -11.47 -0.46 -11.74
N PHE A 77 -10.41 -1.18 -11.39
CA PHE A 77 -10.07 -2.48 -11.98
C PHE A 77 -10.59 -3.68 -11.16
N GLY A 78 -11.34 -3.45 -10.07
CA GLY A 78 -11.69 -4.44 -9.06
C GLY A 78 -13.03 -5.15 -9.25
N GLU A 79 -13.90 -4.72 -10.16
CA GLU A 79 -15.17 -5.41 -10.43
C GLU A 79 -15.27 -5.77 -11.93
N ASP A 80 -14.90 -7.03 -12.23
CA ASP A 80 -15.30 -7.81 -13.42
C ASP A 80 -14.77 -7.49 -14.83
N GLU A 81 -13.62 -6.82 -15.02
CA GLU A 81 -12.98 -6.80 -16.35
C GLU A 81 -11.49 -7.16 -16.28
N LYS A 82 -11.12 -8.30 -16.90
CA LYS A 82 -9.73 -8.71 -17.12
C LYS A 82 -8.98 -7.54 -17.75
N ILE A 83 -8.00 -6.99 -17.03
CA ILE A 83 -7.17 -5.88 -17.48
C ILE A 83 -6.39 -6.33 -18.73
N ASP A 84 -6.87 -5.96 -19.92
CA ASP A 84 -6.11 -6.10 -21.15
C ASP A 84 -5.09 -4.95 -21.20
N ALA A 85 -3.84 -5.26 -20.90
CA ALA A 85 -2.71 -4.32 -20.84
C ALA A 85 -2.57 -3.46 -22.11
N ARG A 86 -3.16 -3.87 -23.24
CA ARG A 86 -3.18 -3.09 -24.48
C ARG A 86 -4.09 -1.86 -24.42
N LYS A 87 -5.27 -1.96 -23.78
CA LYS A 87 -6.20 -0.83 -23.62
C LYS A 87 -5.63 0.27 -22.72
N LEU A 88 -4.78 -0.10 -21.76
CA LEU A 88 -4.12 0.84 -20.84
C LEU A 88 -3.07 1.70 -21.58
N GLN A 89 -2.37 1.14 -22.58
CA GLN A 89 -1.39 1.89 -23.36
C GLN A 89 -2.02 2.88 -24.35
N GLU A 90 -3.20 2.59 -24.90
CA GLU A 90 -3.85 3.49 -25.86
C GLU A 90 -4.47 4.72 -25.19
N LYS A 91 -4.90 4.62 -23.93
CA LYS A 91 -5.57 5.72 -23.20
C LYS A 91 -4.60 6.69 -22.52
N MET A 92 -3.30 6.35 -22.50
CA MET A 92 -2.19 7.16 -21.98
C MET A 92 -1.48 7.95 -23.09
N ARG A 93 -2.05 7.99 -24.31
CA ARG A 93 -1.55 8.78 -25.44
C ARG A 93 -2.50 9.94 -25.77
#